data_AF-A0A0F9EXE6-F1
#
_entry.id   AF-A0A0F9EXE6-F1
#
_cell.length_a   1.000
_cell.length_b   1.000
_cell.length_c   1.000
_cell.angle_alpha   90.00
_cell.angle_beta   90.00
_cell.angle_gamma   90.00
#
_symmetry.space_group_name_H-M   'P 1'
#
loop_
_entity.id
_entity.type
_entity.pdbx_description
1 polymer ?
#
loop_
_entity_poly.entity_id
_entity_poly.type
_entity_poly.pdbx_seq_one_letter_code
_entity_poly.pdbx_strand_id
1 'polypeptide(L)'
;INYTILPHGEFALPELQNLYNQFVVNGDVSVANGLQIGATIEDLDVVDLQTRLNSTSNTAVISVFESLQCGSSNHLRIFVLAIEKEGNTYIPQYLKQEAFDAIIGGNIEQCF
;
A
#
# COMPACT_ATOMS: atom_id res chain seq x y z
N ILE A 1 13.69 18.71 16.90
CA ILE A 1 14.14 17.70 15.90
C ILE A 1 14.38 18.47 14.60
N ASN A 2 15.56 18.38 14.00
CA ASN A 2 15.84 18.99 12.70
C ASN A 2 15.51 17.96 11.62
N TYR A 3 14.67 18.36 10.66
CA TYR A 3 14.32 17.53 9.52
C TYR A 3 14.89 18.19 8.26
N THR A 4 15.56 17.40 7.43
CA THR A 4 15.97 17.84 6.10
C THR A 4 14.82 17.57 5.14
N ILE A 5 14.34 18.63 4.47
CA ILE A 5 13.38 18.46 3.37
C ILE A 5 14.18 18.02 2.15
N LEU A 6 13.91 16.81 1.67
CA LEU A 6 14.51 16.27 0.45
C LEU A 6 13.69 16.69 -0.78
N PRO A 7 14.29 16.69 -1.99
CA PRO A 7 13.55 16.91 -3.24
C PRO A 7 12.42 15.88 -3.48
N HIS A 8 11.53 16.17 -4.43
CA HIS A 8 10.50 15.21 -4.84
C HIS A 8 11.14 13.92 -5.37
N GLY A 9 10.64 12.78 -4.88
CA GLY A 9 11.17 11.46 -5.24
C GLY A 9 12.46 11.07 -4.52
N GLU A 10 12.97 11.91 -3.61
CA GLU A 10 14.16 11.62 -2.82
C GLU A 10 13.78 11.26 -1.37
N PHE A 11 14.26 10.10 -0.92
CA PHE A 11 13.96 9.53 0.39
C PHE A 11 15.24 9.22 1.15
N ALA A 12 15.26 9.57 2.45
CA ALA A 12 16.43 9.35 3.29
C ALA A 12 16.71 7.86 3.55
N LEU A 13 15.67 7.03 3.54
CA LEU A 13 15.76 5.59 3.73
C LEU A 13 16.08 4.92 2.37
N PRO A 14 17.22 4.21 2.24
CA PRO A 14 17.61 3.59 0.97
C PRO A 14 16.58 2.60 0.42
N GLU A 15 15.86 1.90 1.31
CA GLU A 15 14.79 0.97 0.93
C GLU A 15 13.63 1.69 0.22
N LEU A 16 13.17 2.83 0.76
CA LEU A 16 12.13 3.65 0.15
C LEU A 16 12.60 4.28 -1.15
N GLN A 17 13.86 4.73 -1.21
CA GLN A 17 14.43 5.26 -2.44
C GLN A 17 14.45 4.20 -3.55
N ASN A 18 14.83 2.96 -3.21
CA ASN A 18 14.87 1.87 -4.16
C ASN A 18 13.46 1.49 -4.67
N LEU A 19 12.48 1.39 -3.75
CA LEU A 19 11.08 1.15 -4.11
C LEU A 19 10.55 2.26 -5.03
N TYR A 20 10.78 3.53 -4.69
CA TYR A 20 10.38 4.65 -5.54
C TYR A 20 10.97 4.56 -6.94
N ASN A 21 12.29 4.38 -7.05
CA ASN A 21 13.00 4.30 -8.33
C ASN A 21 12.46 3.15 -9.19
N GLN A 22 12.17 2.00 -8.58
CA GLN A 22 11.62 0.84 -9.27
C GLN A 22 10.16 1.07 -9.70
N PHE A 23 9.32 1.58 -8.80
CA PHE A 23 7.89 1.70 -8.99
C PHE A 23 7.53 2.79 -10.00
N VAL A 24 8.25 3.90 -10.03
CA VAL A 24 8.06 4.93 -11.05
C VAL A 24 8.37 4.39 -12.44
N VAL A 25 9.52 3.72 -12.62
CA VAL A 25 9.90 3.15 -13.91
C VAL A 25 8.90 2.09 -14.38
N ASN A 26 8.45 1.22 -13.47
CA ASN A 26 7.49 0.18 -13.81
C ASN A 26 6.11 0.75 -14.13
N GLY A 27 5.64 1.74 -13.35
CA GLY A 27 4.33 2.35 -13.50
C GLY A 27 4.20 3.22 -14.74
N ASP A 28 5.29 3.83 -15.21
CA ASP A 28 5.29 4.72 -16.38
C ASP A 28 5.16 3.96 -17.72
N VAL A 29 5.24 2.62 -17.69
CA VAL A 29 5.11 1.77 -18.90
C VAL A 29 3.71 1.88 -19.52
N SER A 30 2.66 1.86 -18.70
CA SER A 30 1.28 1.95 -19.17
C SER A 30 0.32 2.21 -18.01
N VAL A 31 -0.93 2.59 -18.32
CA VAL A 31 -1.99 2.72 -17.31
C VAL A 31 -2.17 1.41 -16.52
N ALA A 32 -2.20 0.27 -17.22
CA ALA A 32 -2.31 -1.04 -16.58
C ALA A 32 -1.14 -1.28 -15.61
N ASN A 33 0.10 -0.96 -15.99
CA ASN A 33 1.24 -1.06 -15.08
C ASN A 33 1.14 -0.10 -13.89
N GLY A 34 0.68 1.13 -14.11
CA GLY A 34 0.43 2.10 -13.05
C GLY A 34 -0.57 1.58 -12.01
N LEU A 35 -1.66 0.95 -12.46
CA LEU A 35 -2.64 0.33 -11.58
C LEU A 35 -2.05 -0.84 -10.78
N GLN A 36 -1.24 -1.68 -11.42
CA GLN A 36 -0.54 -2.79 -10.75
C GLN A 36 0.42 -2.29 -9.66
N ILE A 37 1.16 -1.21 -9.94
CA ILE A 37 2.05 -0.58 -8.95
C ILE A 37 1.27 0.07 -7.82
N GLY A 38 0.13 0.72 -8.11
CA GLY A 38 -0.78 1.24 -7.09
C GLY A 38 -1.27 0.15 -6.13
N ALA A 39 -1.76 -0.98 -6.67
CA ALA A 39 -2.13 -2.13 -5.85
C ALA A 39 -0.93 -2.69 -5.05
N THR A 40 0.26 -2.71 -5.63
CA THR A 40 1.49 -3.22 -4.98
C THR A 40 1.95 -2.35 -3.80
N ILE A 41 1.76 -1.03 -3.89
CA ILE A 41 2.06 -0.13 -2.78
C ILE A 41 1.10 -0.39 -1.61
N GLU A 42 -0.20 -0.51 -1.88
CA GLU A 42 -1.19 -0.73 -0.81
C GLU A 42 -1.08 -2.14 -0.20
N ASP A 43 -0.71 -3.13 -1.00
CA ASP A 43 -0.34 -4.47 -0.55
C ASP A 43 0.84 -4.44 0.45
N LEU A 44 1.92 -3.72 0.11
CA LEU A 44 3.06 -3.50 1.00
C LEU A 44 2.66 -2.73 2.28
N ASP A 45 1.89 -1.65 2.15
CA ASP A 45 1.49 -0.79 3.27
C ASP A 45 0.68 -1.58 4.31
N VAL A 46 -0.24 -2.46 3.89
CA VAL A 46 -1.01 -3.30 4.81
C VAL A 46 -0.10 -4.22 5.64
N VAL A 47 0.92 -4.82 5.00
CA VAL A 47 1.89 -5.71 5.67
C VAL A 47 2.78 -4.94 6.65
N ASP A 48 3.27 -3.78 6.25
CA ASP A 48 4.13 -2.94 7.09
C ASP A 48 3.35 -2.38 8.29
N LEU A 49 2.13 -1.89 8.07
CA LEU A 49 1.25 -1.42 9.15
C LEU A 49 0.92 -2.54 10.13
N GLN A 50 0.64 -3.76 9.65
CA GLN A 50 0.41 -4.90 10.53
C GLN A 50 1.65 -5.23 11.38
N THR A 51 2.83 -5.21 10.77
CA THR A 51 4.10 -5.41 11.48
C THR A 51 4.30 -4.35 12.56
N ARG A 52 4.00 -3.09 12.25
CA ARG A 52 4.13 -1.97 13.20
C ARG A 52 3.12 -2.06 14.34
N LEU A 53 1.85 -2.39 14.06
CA LEU A 53 0.81 -2.65 15.06
C LEU A 53 1.24 -3.73 16.05
N ASN A 54 1.82 -4.83 15.56
CA ASN A 54 2.30 -5.92 16.40
C ASN A 54 3.51 -5.54 17.27
N SER A 55 4.20 -4.44 16.95
CA SER A 55 5.44 -4.01 17.62
C SER A 55 5.24 -2.91 18.66
N THR A 56 4.02 -2.39 18.83
CA THR A 56 3.73 -1.26 19.72
C THR A 56 2.58 -1.59 20.67
N SER A 57 2.61 -0.99 21.86
CA SER A 57 1.50 -1.00 22.82
C SER A 57 0.94 0.40 23.09
N ASN A 58 1.45 1.42 22.39
CA ASN A 58 0.96 2.79 22.53
C ASN A 58 -0.38 2.94 21.82
N THR A 59 -1.46 3.07 22.59
CA THR A 59 -2.84 3.10 22.10
C THR A 59 -3.11 4.24 21.10
N ALA A 60 -2.44 5.38 21.24
CA ALA A 60 -2.58 6.48 20.28
C ALA A 60 -1.96 6.13 18.93
N VAL A 61 -0.79 5.48 18.93
CA VAL A 61 -0.13 5.00 17.69
C VAL A 61 -0.93 3.88 17.05
N ILE A 62 -1.47 2.95 17.85
CA ILE A 62 -2.33 1.86 17.38
C ILE A 62 -3.53 2.42 16.63
N SER A 63 -4.27 3.37 17.22
CA SER A 63 -5.44 3.98 16.58
C SER A 63 -5.09 4.63 15.23
N VAL A 64 -3.93 5.28 15.12
CA VAL A 64 -3.48 5.86 13.84
C VAL A 64 -3.18 4.76 12.82
N PHE A 65 -2.44 3.71 13.20
CA PHE A 65 -2.09 2.63 12.27
C PHE A 65 -3.31 1.81 11.83
N GLU A 66 -4.29 1.59 12.70
CA GLU A 66 -5.56 0.95 12.33
C GLU A 66 -6.33 1.78 11.29
N SER A 67 -6.38 3.11 11.49
CA SER A 67 -7.01 4.03 10.54
C SER A 67 -6.31 4.02 9.17
N LEU A 68 -4.97 4.02 9.17
CA LEU A 68 -4.15 3.91 7.95
C LEU A 68 -4.36 2.56 7.25
N GLN A 69 -4.38 1.46 7.99
CA GLN A 69 -4.53 0.11 7.40
C GLN A 69 -5.92 -0.07 6.79
N CYS A 70 -6.96 0.51 7.40
CA CYS A 70 -8.29 0.62 6.81
C CYS A 70 -8.26 1.40 5.49
N GLY A 71 -7.57 2.55 5.46
CA GLY A 71 -7.37 3.35 4.25
C GLY A 71 -6.68 2.56 3.14
N SER A 72 -5.56 1.92 3.44
CA SER A 72 -4.81 1.10 2.47
C SER A 72 -5.63 -0.08 1.96
N SER A 73 -6.40 -0.74 2.83
CA SER A 73 -7.31 -1.82 2.41
C SER A 73 -8.38 -1.33 1.42
N ASN A 74 -8.92 -0.13 1.63
CA ASN A 74 -9.85 0.50 0.70
C ASN A 74 -9.19 0.89 -0.62
N HIS A 75 -7.99 1.45 -0.58
CA HIS A 75 -7.23 1.77 -1.80
C HIS A 75 -6.91 0.50 -2.61
N LEU A 76 -6.48 -0.57 -1.94
CA LEU A 76 -6.22 -1.86 -2.57
C LEU A 76 -7.45 -2.40 -3.29
N ARG A 77 -8.64 -2.38 -2.65
CA ARG A 77 -9.92 -2.75 -3.29
C ARG A 77 -10.18 -1.92 -4.55
N ILE A 78 -9.94 -0.61 -4.49
CA ILE A 78 -10.19 0.30 -5.61
C ILE A 78 -9.22 0.02 -6.77
N PHE A 79 -7.93 -0.20 -6.50
CA PHE A 79 -6.96 -0.55 -7.52
C PHE A 79 -7.28 -1.91 -8.17
N VAL A 80 -7.61 -2.93 -7.37
CA VAL A 80 -8.00 -4.25 -7.89
C VAL A 80 -9.24 -4.14 -8.76
N LEU A 81 -10.26 -3.39 -8.33
CA LEU A 81 -11.45 -3.14 -9.15
C LEU A 81 -11.13 -2.43 -10.47
N ALA A 82 -10.17 -1.49 -10.47
CA ALA A 82 -9.74 -0.81 -11.69
C ALA A 82 -8.99 -1.77 -12.63
N ILE A 83 -8.12 -2.62 -12.09
CA ILE A 83 -7.39 -3.67 -12.82
C ILE A 83 -8.37 -4.64 -13.49
N GLU A 84 -9.38 -5.10 -12.75
CA GLU A 84 -10.42 -6.01 -13.25
C GLU A 84 -11.26 -5.38 -14.36
N LYS A 85 -11.56 -4.08 -14.27
CA LYS A 85 -12.26 -3.34 -15.32
C LYS A 85 -11.48 -3.24 -16.63
N GLU A 86 -10.15 -3.32 -16.56
CA GLU A 86 -9.28 -3.43 -17.74
C GLU A 86 -9.13 -4.87 -18.26
N GLY A 87 -9.79 -5.86 -17.62
CA GLY A 87 -9.70 -7.27 -17.98
C GLY A 87 -8.43 -7.96 -17.47
N ASN A 88 -7.72 -7.34 -16.53
CA ASN A 88 -6.52 -7.89 -15.89
C ASN A 88 -6.85 -8.44 -14.49
N THR A 89 -5.87 -9.08 -13.86
CA THR A 89 -5.94 -9.50 -12.45
C THR A 89 -4.73 -8.99 -11.68
N TYR A 90 -4.87 -8.89 -10.37
CA TYR A 90 -3.78 -8.58 -9.46
C TYR A 90 -3.42 -9.82 -8.63
N ILE A 91 -2.12 -10.06 -8.43
CA ILE A 91 -1.61 -11.12 -7.55
C ILE A 91 -0.82 -10.42 -6.44
N PRO A 92 -1.14 -10.66 -5.15
CA PRO A 92 -0.42 -10.03 -4.05
C PRO A 92 1.08 -10.38 -4.10
N GLN A 93 1.92 -9.38 -3.88
CA GLN A 93 3.38 -9.48 -3.83
C GLN A 93 3.89 -9.62 -2.39
N TYR A 94 3.18 -9.05 -1.42
CA TYR A 94 3.58 -9.00 -0.01
C TYR A 94 2.59 -9.69 0.93
N LEU A 95 1.28 -9.42 0.76
CA LEU A 95 0.23 -10.10 1.48
C LEU A 95 0.24 -11.59 1.16
N LYS A 96 -0.10 -12.39 2.16
CA LYS A 96 -0.50 -13.78 1.91
C LYS A 96 -1.81 -13.79 1.13
N GLN A 97 -1.97 -14.78 0.25
CA GLN A 97 -3.17 -14.91 -0.58
C GLN A 97 -4.45 -14.89 0.26
N GLU A 98 -4.47 -15.57 1.41
CA GLU A 98 -5.66 -15.61 2.26
C GLU A 98 -6.03 -14.25 2.85
N ALA A 99 -5.03 -13.41 3.19
CA ALA A 99 -5.27 -12.07 3.71
C ALA A 99 -5.73 -11.12 2.60
N PHE A 100 -5.12 -11.24 1.41
CA PHE A 100 -5.56 -10.50 0.23
C PHE A 100 -7.02 -10.84 -0.13
N ASP A 101 -7.37 -12.12 -0.21
CA ASP A 101 -8.73 -12.56 -0.55
C ASP A 101 -9.76 -12.05 0.47
N ALA A 102 -9.40 -12.04 1.76
CA ALA A 102 -10.25 -11.49 2.81
C ALA A 102 -10.48 -9.97 2.65
N ILE A 103 -9.45 -9.21 2.25
CA ILE A 103 -9.57 -7.77 2.00
C ILE A 103 -10.45 -7.53 0.78
N ILE A 104 -10.17 -8.17 -0.36
CA ILE A 104 -10.88 -7.96 -1.62
C ILE A 104 -12.33 -8.45 -1.56
N GLY A 105 -12.62 -9.51 -0.80
CA GLY A 105 -13.97 -9.99 -0.56
C GLY A 105 -14.83 -9.09 0.35
N GLY A 106 -14.23 -8.07 0.97
CA GLY A 106 -14.90 -7.11 1.84
C GLY A 106 -15.49 -5.90 1.09
N ASN A 107 -16.36 -5.15 1.78
CA ASN A 107 -16.86 -3.86 1.29
C ASN A 107 -15.87 -2.73 1.61
N ILE A 108 -16.06 -1.57 0.97
CA ILE A 108 -15.38 -0.33 1.38
C ILE A 108 -15.75 -0.02 2.84
N GLU A 109 -14.71 0.21 3.64
CA GLU A 109 -14.80 0.43 5.08
C GLU A 109 -14.88 1.93 5.40
N GLN A 110 -15.49 2.26 6.54
CA GLN A 110 -15.44 3.61 7.09
C GLN A 110 -14.28 3.70 8.08
N CYS A 111 -13.24 4.43 7.71
CA CYS A 111 -12.04 4.60 8.53
C CYS A 111 -12.21 5.81 9.48
N PHE A 112 -11.80 5.65 10.74
CA PHE A 112 -11.93 6.66 11.80
C PHE A 112 -10.60 6.86 12.54
#